data_AF-A0A2C9LZA2-F1
#
_entry.id   AF-A0A2C9LZA2-F1
#
_cell.length_a   1.000
_cell.length_b   1.000
_cell.length_c   1.000
_cell.angle_alpha   90.00
_cell.angle_beta   90.00
_cell.angle_gamma   90.00
#
_symmetry.space_group_name_H-M   'P 1'
#
loop_
_entity.id
_entity.type
_entity.pdbx_description
1 polymer ?
#
loop_
_entity_poly.entity_id
_entity_poly.type
_entity_poly.pdbx_seq_one_letter_code
_entity_poly.pdbx_strand_id
1 'polypeptide(L)'
;MLDNDGRSCVACGLGKWGINCANDCACSSFGSSSCDAKIGCICKAGLTGQYCDKDVDECTSGLLQCTSTEKCMNTYGSALCQCIDGYTRVGDGCQGQCFCLIISHSFRIFSLSLVSVQIIK
;
A
#
# COMPACT_ATOMS: atom_id res chain seq x y z
N MET A 1 34.67 7.30 -5.45
CA MET A 1 36.08 7.14 -5.06
C MET A 1 36.90 8.20 -5.74
N LEU A 2 37.99 8.70 -5.14
CA LEU A 2 38.94 9.55 -5.85
C LEU A 2 39.61 8.70 -6.93
N ASP A 3 39.58 9.19 -8.17
CA ASP A 3 40.29 8.59 -9.29
C ASP A 3 41.81 8.72 -9.07
N ASN A 4 42.58 7.93 -9.82
CA ASN A 4 44.04 7.91 -9.75
C ASN A 4 44.69 9.26 -10.12
N ASP A 5 43.93 10.20 -10.69
CA ASP A 5 44.39 11.55 -10.98
C ASP A 5 44.40 12.49 -9.75
N GLY A 6 43.88 12.03 -8.60
CA GLY A 6 43.80 12.79 -7.36
C GLY A 6 42.89 14.02 -7.41
N ARG A 7 42.06 14.16 -8.46
CA ARG A 7 41.14 15.29 -8.67
C ARG A 7 39.74 14.89 -9.12
N SER A 8 39.58 13.77 -9.80
CA SER A 8 38.30 13.29 -10.32
C SER A 8 37.64 12.31 -9.37
N CYS A 9 36.32 12.25 -9.39
CA CYS A 9 35.54 11.29 -8.62
C CYS A 9 34.98 10.21 -9.56
N VAL A 10 35.33 8.95 -9.34
CA VAL A 10 34.71 7.81 -10.02
C VAL A 10 33.46 7.38 -9.26
N ALA A 11 32.37 7.15 -10.01
CA ALA A 11 31.14 6.56 -9.49
C ALA A 11 31.38 5.15 -8.95
N CYS A 12 30.57 4.73 -7.99
CA CYS A 12 30.66 3.36 -7.46
C CYS A 12 30.21 2.32 -8.49
N GLY A 13 30.80 1.13 -8.40
CA GLY A 13 30.31 -0.03 -9.15
C GLY A 13 28.85 -0.36 -8.77
N LEU A 14 28.19 -1.15 -9.61
CA LEU A 14 26.80 -1.55 -9.41
C LEU A 14 26.60 -2.14 -8.00
N GLY A 15 25.57 -1.65 -7.29
CA GLY A 15 25.20 -2.14 -5.97
C GLY A 15 26.06 -1.60 -4.81
N LYS A 16 26.88 -0.56 -5.03
CA LYS A 16 27.68 0.08 -3.98
C LYS A 16 27.38 1.58 -3.87
N TRP A 17 27.54 2.13 -2.66
CA TRP A 17 27.32 3.56 -2.42
C TRP A 17 28.20 4.15 -1.31
N GLY A 18 28.25 5.49 -1.25
CA GLY A 18 28.95 6.25 -0.23
C GLY A 18 30.42 6.57 -0.56
N ILE A 19 31.12 7.21 0.37
CA ILE A 19 32.54 7.58 0.20
C ILE A 19 33.36 6.30 0.03
N ASN A 20 34.19 6.27 -1.01
CA ASN A 20 34.99 5.10 -1.38
C ASN A 20 34.18 3.81 -1.55
N CYS A 21 32.88 3.92 -1.85
CA CYS A 21 32.02 2.76 -2.11
C CYS A 21 31.99 1.77 -0.93
N ALA A 22 32.09 2.31 0.30
CA ALA A 22 32.20 1.52 1.52
C ALA A 22 30.94 0.71 1.85
N ASN A 23 29.79 1.06 1.27
CA ASN A 23 28.51 0.44 1.60
C ASN A 23 27.94 -0.35 0.42
N ASP A 24 27.30 -1.46 0.75
CA ASP A 24 26.47 -2.23 -0.17
C ASP A 24 25.04 -1.69 -0.21
N CYS A 25 24.46 -1.66 -1.41
CA CYS A 25 23.03 -1.47 -1.61
C CYS A 25 22.28 -2.76 -1.32
N ALA A 26 22.12 -3.07 -0.03
CA ALA A 26 21.28 -4.16 0.47
C ALA A 26 19.79 -3.73 0.49
N CYS A 27 19.30 -3.16 -0.61
CA CYS A 27 17.95 -2.62 -0.69
C CYS A 27 16.91 -3.74 -0.77
N SER A 28 15.75 -3.55 -0.14
CA SER A 28 14.58 -4.42 -0.30
C SER A 28 14.19 -4.49 -1.78
N SER A 29 14.12 -5.71 -2.34
CA SER A 29 13.79 -5.94 -3.76
C SER A 29 12.39 -5.44 -4.13
N PHE A 30 11.47 -5.42 -3.15
CA PHE A 30 10.12 -4.91 -3.34
C PHE A 30 10.03 -3.43 -3.00
N GLY A 31 10.88 -2.93 -2.11
CA GLY A 31 10.76 -1.59 -1.55
C GLY A 31 11.60 -0.49 -2.18
N SER A 32 12.66 -0.85 -2.92
CA SER A 32 13.52 0.13 -3.57
C SER A 32 13.23 0.24 -5.07
N SER A 33 13.33 1.46 -5.60
CA SER A 33 13.24 1.76 -7.03
C SER A 33 14.61 1.66 -7.70
N SER A 34 15.68 2.11 -7.04
CA SER A 34 17.05 2.01 -7.51
C SER A 34 18.07 2.20 -6.38
N CYS A 35 19.32 1.86 -6.67
CA CYS A 35 20.48 2.13 -5.82
C CYS A 35 21.25 3.32 -6.41
N ASP A 36 21.30 4.42 -5.68
CA ASP A 36 22.09 5.60 -6.01
C ASP A 36 23.49 5.49 -5.40
N ALA A 37 24.51 5.77 -6.21
CA ALA A 37 25.91 5.62 -5.79
C ALA A 37 26.33 6.59 -4.66
N LYS A 38 25.57 7.66 -4.43
CA LYS A 38 25.86 8.67 -3.40
C LYS A 38 25.04 8.45 -2.14
N ILE A 39 23.72 8.26 -2.26
CA ILE A 39 22.80 8.21 -1.12
C ILE A 39 22.33 6.80 -0.73
N GLY A 40 22.60 5.79 -1.56
CA GLY A 40 22.17 4.41 -1.31
C GLY A 40 20.80 4.12 -1.89
N CYS A 41 19.96 3.38 -1.16
CA CYS A 41 18.66 2.93 -1.67
C CYS A 41 17.69 4.11 -1.85
N ILE A 42 17.15 4.24 -3.05
CA ILE A 42 16.00 5.10 -3.32
C ILE A 42 14.74 4.26 -3.12
N CYS A 43 13.87 4.70 -2.22
CA CYS A 43 12.65 3.95 -1.87
C CYS A 43 11.50 4.27 -2.81
N LYS A 44 10.65 3.26 -3.04
CA LYS A 44 9.33 3.48 -3.65
C LYS A 44 8.45 4.29 -2.70
N ALA A 45 7.42 4.93 -3.25
CA ALA A 45 6.42 5.62 -2.45
C ALA A 45 5.81 4.67 -1.41
N GLY A 46 5.52 5.20 -0.22
CA GLY A 46 5.00 4.43 0.92
C GLY A 46 6.05 3.64 1.71
N LEU A 47 7.33 3.70 1.33
CA LEU A 47 8.41 3.00 2.04
C LEU A 47 9.56 3.94 2.39
N THR A 48 10.28 3.60 3.46
CA THR A 48 11.35 4.40 4.05
C THR A 48 12.43 3.51 4.67
N GLY A 49 13.43 4.15 5.28
CA GLY A 49 14.62 3.50 5.84
C GLY A 49 15.76 3.38 4.85
N GLN A 50 16.96 3.14 5.38
CA GLN A 50 18.19 3.03 4.60
C GLN A 50 18.14 1.92 3.54
N TYR A 51 17.33 0.88 3.79
CA TYR A 51 17.18 -0.28 2.91
C TYR A 51 15.77 -0.39 2.31
N CYS A 52 14.91 0.62 2.48
CA CYS A 52 13.53 0.62 1.98
C CYS A 52 12.70 -0.58 2.47
N ASP A 53 12.93 -0.96 3.71
CA ASP A 53 12.35 -2.10 4.42
C ASP A 53 11.33 -1.67 5.48
N LYS A 54 11.16 -0.36 5.68
CA LYS A 54 10.21 0.20 6.64
C LYS A 54 9.03 0.78 5.91
N ASP A 55 7.85 0.47 6.41
CA ASP A 55 6.60 1.03 5.95
C ASP A 55 6.43 2.48 6.43
N VAL A 56 5.90 3.34 5.58
CA VAL A 56 5.43 4.66 5.97
C VAL A 56 3.96 4.54 6.28
N ASP A 57 3.56 4.77 7.52
CA ASP A 57 2.13 4.78 7.86
C ASP A 57 1.50 6.11 7.44
N GLU A 58 0.86 6.15 6.26
CA GLU A 58 0.25 7.36 5.73
C GLU A 58 -0.97 7.82 6.54
N CYS A 59 -1.59 6.93 7.31
CA CYS A 59 -2.74 7.22 8.14
C CYS A 59 -2.35 8.01 9.40
N THR A 60 -1.28 7.59 10.08
CA THR A 60 -0.77 8.26 11.29
C THR A 60 -0.01 9.54 10.98
N SER A 61 0.66 9.60 9.82
CA SER A 61 1.34 10.81 9.34
C SER A 61 0.39 11.84 8.72
N GLY A 62 -0.86 11.47 8.43
CA GLY A 62 -1.86 12.35 7.80
C GLY A 62 -1.58 12.62 6.32
N LEU A 63 -0.73 11.82 5.67
CA LEU A 63 -0.44 11.90 4.25
C LEU A 63 -1.62 11.42 3.39
N LEU A 64 -2.40 10.44 3.87
CA LEU A 64 -3.64 10.02 3.25
C LEU A 64 -4.84 10.58 4.04
N GLN A 65 -5.63 11.43 3.39
CA GLN A 65 -6.86 11.98 3.97
C GLN A 65 -8.08 11.31 3.35
N CYS A 66 -8.79 10.54 4.18
CA CYS A 66 -10.04 9.89 3.80
C CYS A 66 -11.25 10.81 4.05
N THR A 67 -12.35 10.50 3.38
CA THR A 67 -13.61 11.22 3.60
C THR A 67 -14.22 10.87 4.97
N SER A 68 -15.21 11.64 5.42
CA SER A 68 -15.92 11.41 6.69
C SER A 68 -16.66 10.07 6.77
N THR A 69 -16.93 9.42 5.63
CA THR A 69 -17.58 8.10 5.54
C THR A 69 -16.58 6.97 5.34
N GLU A 70 -15.29 7.27 5.48
CA GLU A 70 -14.19 6.34 5.31
C GLU A 70 -13.24 6.37 6.52
N LYS A 71 -12.59 5.24 6.76
CA LYS A 71 -11.50 5.09 7.70
C LYS A 71 -10.22 4.80 6.91
N CYS A 72 -9.13 5.48 7.28
CA CYS A 72 -7.83 5.17 6.73
C CYS A 72 -7.34 3.81 7.24
N MET A 73 -6.86 2.99 6.32
CA MET A 73 -6.21 1.71 6.60
C MET A 73 -4.81 1.71 6.01
N ASN A 74 -3.82 1.58 6.88
CA ASN A 74 -2.42 1.45 6.48
C ASN A 74 -2.16 0.05 5.92
N THR A 75 -1.35 -0.04 4.86
CA THR A 75 -0.91 -1.29 4.23
C THR A 75 0.58 -1.22 3.92
N TYR A 76 1.25 -2.34 3.71
CA TYR A 76 2.69 -2.27 3.41
C TYR A 76 2.96 -1.62 2.04
N GLY A 77 3.63 -0.47 2.04
CA GLY A 77 3.98 0.35 0.89
C GLY A 77 2.84 1.20 0.33
N SER A 78 1.71 1.32 1.04
CA SER A 78 0.58 2.13 0.62
C SER A 78 -0.45 2.30 1.73
N ALA A 79 -1.49 3.10 1.50
CA ALA A 79 -2.66 3.11 2.35
C ALA A 79 -3.93 3.24 1.50
N LEU A 80 -5.05 2.83 2.08
CA LEU A 80 -6.36 2.91 1.44
C LEU A 80 -7.42 3.45 2.38
N CYS A 81 -8.44 4.09 1.79
CA CYS A 81 -9.63 4.51 2.50
C CYS A 81 -10.70 3.40 2.39
N GLN A 82 -11.10 2.84 3.52
CA GLN A 82 -12.16 1.84 3.60
C GLN A 82 -13.45 2.49 4.11
N CYS A 83 -14.60 2.17 3.51
CA CYS A 83 -15.88 2.63 4.04
C CYS A 83 -16.06 2.19 5.51
N ILE A 84 -16.55 3.10 6.35
CA ILE A 84 -16.90 2.76 7.73
C ILE A 84 -18.08 1.77 7.79
N ASP A 85 -18.28 1.13 8.93
CA ASP A 85 -19.37 0.16 9.13
C ASP A 85 -20.74 0.76 8.76
N GLY A 86 -21.54 -0.02 8.03
CA GLY A 86 -22.83 0.43 7.51
C GLY A 86 -22.74 1.21 6.19
N TYR A 87 -21.56 1.38 5.61
CA TYR A 87 -21.36 1.97 4.28
C TYR A 87 -20.68 0.99 3.32
N THR A 88 -20.98 1.10 2.03
CA THR A 88 -20.30 0.32 0.98
C THR A 88 -19.83 1.21 -0.16
N ARG A 89 -18.73 0.79 -0.80
CA ARG A 89 -18.15 1.49 -1.95
C ARG A 89 -19.10 1.38 -3.14
N VAL A 90 -19.61 2.51 -3.61
CA VAL A 90 -20.47 2.64 -4.80
C VAL A 90 -19.86 3.74 -5.68
N GLY A 91 -19.26 3.34 -6.81
CA GLY A 91 -18.42 4.23 -7.61
C GLY A 91 -17.22 4.73 -6.81
N ASP A 92 -17.00 6.04 -6.83
CA ASP A 92 -15.87 6.69 -6.16
C ASP A 92 -16.15 7.03 -4.68
N GLY A 93 -17.34 6.72 -4.15
CA GLY A 93 -17.76 7.11 -2.81
C GLY A 93 -18.34 5.98 -1.96
N CYS A 94 -18.49 6.24 -0.66
CA CYS A 94 -19.16 5.34 0.27
C CYS A 94 -20.62 5.75 0.43
N GLN A 95 -21.54 4.84 0.13
CA GLN A 95 -22.98 5.03 0.34
C GLN A 95 -23.44 4.18 1.51
N GLY A 96 -24.22 4.80 2.40
CA GLY A 96 -24.78 4.13 3.56
C GLY A 96 -25.72 3.02 3.12
N GLN A 97 -25.38 1.78 3.45
CA GLN A 97 -26.34 0.68 3.43
C GLN A 97 -27.13 0.75 4.72
N CYS A 98 -28.26 1.43 4.67
CA CYS A 98 -29.28 1.19 5.68
C CYS A 98 -29.76 -0.25 5.49
N PHE A 99 -29.22 -1.18 6.29
CA PHE A 99 -29.92 -2.43 6.59
C PHE A 99 -31.17 -2.04 7.39
N CYS A 100 -32.17 -1.51 6.70
CA CYS A 100 -33.54 -1.67 7.16
C CYS A 100 -33.72 -3.20 7.18
N LEU A 101 -33.69 -3.77 8.39
CA LEU A 101 -34.13 -5.15 8.61
C LEU A 101 -35.38 -5.34 7.76
N ILE A 102 -35.42 -6.42 6.99
CA ILE A 102 -36.56 -6.80 6.15
C ILE A 102 -37.74 -7.18 7.07
N ILE A 103 -38.27 -6.21 7.83
CA ILE A 103 -39.51 -6.25 8.58
C ILE A 103 -40.19 -4.88 8.47
N SER A 104 -40.48 -4.45 7.24
CA SER A 104 -41.69 -3.65 6.93
C SER A 104 -41.88 -3.51 5.42
N HIS A 105 -42.65 -4.45 4.86
CA HIS A 105 -43.43 -4.38 3.61
C HIS A 105 -42.72 -4.11 2.26
N SER A 106 -42.21 -5.17 1.61
CA SER A 106 -42.84 -5.75 0.39
C SER A 106 -41.89 -6.78 -0.29
N PHE A 107 -42.43 -7.97 -0.55
CA PHE A 107 -41.76 -9.12 -1.17
C PHE A 107 -41.19 -8.81 -2.57
N ARG A 108 -39.89 -9.07 -2.79
CA ARG A 108 -39.33 -9.46 -4.11
C ARG A 108 -38.22 -10.49 -3.89
N ILE A 109 -38.59 -11.76 -4.05
CA ILE A 109 -37.71 -12.93 -4.07
C ILE A 109 -36.78 -12.80 -5.30
N PHE A 110 -35.46 -12.80 -5.08
CA PHE A 110 -34.49 -13.02 -6.16
C PHE A 110 -34.69 -14.44 -6.68
N SER A 111 -34.90 -14.55 -7.99
CA SER A 111 -35.30 -15.78 -8.68
C SER A 111 -34.29 -16.92 -8.55
N LEU A 112 -34.81 -18.08 -8.14
CA LEU A 112 -34.50 -19.44 -8.60
C LEU A 112 -33.11 -19.69 -9.23
N SER A 113 -32.21 -20.29 -8.46
CA SER A 113 -31.34 -21.38 -8.92
C SER A 113 -30.81 -22.13 -7.70
N LEU A 114 -30.84 -23.47 -7.76
CA LEU A 114 -30.48 -24.45 -6.70
C LEU A 114 -31.65 -24.97 -5.85
N VAL A 115 -32.70 -25.50 -6.49
CA VAL A 115 -33.43 -26.63 -5.90
C VAL A 115 -32.68 -27.89 -6.30
N SER A 116 -31.98 -28.50 -5.34
CA SER A 116 -31.62 -29.92 -5.43
C SER A 116 -31.52 -30.51 -4.03
N VAL A 117 -32.57 -31.27 -3.71
CA VAL A 117 -32.58 -32.51 -2.92
C VAL A 117 -31.95 -32.44 -1.52
N GLN A 118 -32.81 -32.44 -0.49
CA GLN A 118 -32.75 -33.48 0.55
C GLN A 118 -34.16 -33.90 0.97
N ILE A 119 -34.57 -35.05 0.44
CA ILE A 119 -35.55 -35.96 1.07
C ILE A 119 -34.80 -36.61 2.23
N ILE A 120 -35.34 -36.61 3.45
CA ILE A 120 -35.38 -37.78 4.37
C ILE A 120 -36.45 -37.46 5.43
N LYS A 121 -37.54 -38.24 5.32
CA LYS A 121 -38.54 -38.71 6.30
C LYS A 121 -38.91 -37.86 7.53
#